data_AF-A0A7J7IV19-F1
#
_entry.id   AF-A0A7J7IV19-F1
#
_cell.length_a   1.000
_cell.length_b   1.000
_cell.length_c   1.000
_cell.angle_alpha   90.00
_cell.angle_beta   90.00
_cell.angle_gamma   90.00
#
_symmetry.space_group_name_H-M   'P 1'
#
loop_
_entity.id
_entity.type
_entity.pdbx_description
1 polymer ?
#
loop_
_entity_poly.entity_id
_entity_poly.type
_entity_poly.pdbx_seq_one_letter_code
_entity_poly.pdbx_strand_id
1 'polypeptide(L)'
;MKESDGLFLIESRIMAKYAKHTNGVGSLIEVKSKFDAEFRRFSVDINGVTTSDEFYELVNKLHKLKDIPFLITYTDTYGDQLPINNDDNFMKALTTVKGVLRLQIQRKGQNEKTPPRKPHLAISFPEDFRRVSAIIDVDIVPETHRRVRLMKNGSEKPLGFYIRDGVSVRVTPHGLEKVPGIFISRLVQGG
;
A
#
# COMPACT_ATOMS: atom_id res chain seq x y z
N MET A 1 7.16 18.25 -23.95
CA MET A 1 8.21 17.70 -23.07
C MET A 1 8.58 18.70 -21.98
N LYS A 2 7.63 19.11 -21.11
CA LYS A 2 7.85 20.12 -20.04
C LYS A 2 6.97 19.92 -18.78
N GLU A 3 6.32 18.76 -18.59
CA GLU A 3 5.47 18.50 -17.41
C GLU A 3 6.14 17.66 -16.31
N SER A 4 7.26 16.98 -16.62
CA SER A 4 7.99 16.15 -15.66
C SER A 4 8.75 16.95 -14.60
N ASP A 5 9.22 18.14 -14.97
CA ASP A 5 10.21 18.87 -14.17
C ASP A 5 9.54 19.61 -12.99
N GLY A 6 8.28 20.03 -13.16
CA GLY A 6 7.48 20.62 -12.09
C GLY A 6 7.07 19.59 -11.04
N LEU A 7 6.80 18.34 -11.43
CA LEU A 7 6.44 17.27 -10.51
C LEU A 7 7.63 16.89 -9.62
N PHE A 8 8.82 16.79 -10.22
CA PHE A 8 10.06 16.47 -9.52
C PHE A 8 10.46 17.56 -8.52
N LEU A 9 10.27 18.84 -8.87
CA LEU A 9 10.58 19.96 -7.98
C LEU A 9 9.60 20.06 -6.79
N ILE A 10 8.31 19.75 -7.02
CA ILE A 10 7.30 19.69 -5.97
C ILE A 10 7.53 18.49 -5.05
N GLU A 11 7.84 17.31 -5.59
CA GLU A 11 8.23 16.14 -4.81
C GLU A 11 9.48 16.42 -3.98
N SER A 12 10.48 17.06 -4.56
CA SER A 12 11.71 17.46 -3.86
C SER A 12 11.43 18.46 -2.72
N ARG A 13 10.52 19.42 -2.92
CA ARG A 13 10.11 20.37 -1.86
C ARG A 13 9.29 19.72 -0.75
N ILE A 14 8.40 18.79 -1.10
CA ILE A 14 7.60 18.02 -0.14
C ILE A 14 8.53 17.14 0.68
N MET A 15 9.43 16.38 0.04
CA MET A 15 10.41 15.53 0.73
C MET A 15 11.39 16.35 1.58
N ALA A 16 11.80 17.54 1.13
CA ALA A 16 12.66 18.44 1.90
C ALA A 16 11.95 19.08 3.12
N LYS A 17 10.62 19.27 3.07
CA LYS A 17 9.82 19.70 4.23
C LYS A 17 9.76 18.58 5.29
N TYR A 18 9.65 17.32 4.86
CA TYR A 18 9.62 16.15 5.74
C TYR A 18 10.98 15.72 6.29
N ALA A 19 12.10 16.16 5.68
CA ALA A 19 13.45 15.78 6.12
C ALA A 19 14.00 16.59 7.30
N LYS A 20 13.31 17.65 7.77
CA LYS A 20 13.84 18.61 8.75
C LYS A 20 13.44 18.39 10.21
N HIS A 21 12.59 17.42 10.53
CA HIS A 21 12.22 17.10 11.91
C HIS A 21 12.92 15.83 12.40
N THR A 22 14.14 15.98 12.91
CA THR A 22 14.78 14.96 13.75
C THR A 22 14.96 15.54 15.14
N ASN A 23 14.09 15.14 16.07
CA ASN A 23 14.33 15.06 17.52
C ASN A 23 12.99 14.75 18.21
N GLY A 24 12.67 13.47 18.36
CA GLY A 24 11.50 12.99 19.08
C GLY A 24 11.15 11.57 18.68
N VAL A 25 10.82 10.74 19.66
CA VAL A 25 10.38 9.34 19.54
C VAL A 25 9.39 9.17 18.38
N GLY A 26 9.59 8.13 17.57
CA GLY A 26 8.99 7.90 16.25
C GLY A 26 7.58 8.47 16.02
N SER A 27 7.51 9.61 15.35
CA SER A 27 6.27 10.30 14.97
C SER A 27 5.67 9.82 13.64
N LEU A 28 6.31 8.85 12.98
CA LEU A 28 5.87 8.33 11.68
C LEU A 28 4.85 7.21 11.87
N ILE A 29 3.61 7.45 11.46
CA ILE A 29 2.54 6.45 11.38
C ILE A 29 2.59 5.77 10.01
N GLU A 30 2.53 4.44 10.00
CA GLU A 30 2.28 3.70 8.76
C GLU A 30 0.81 3.77 8.37
N VAL A 31 0.54 4.09 7.11
CA VAL A 31 -0.79 4.17 6.53
C VAL A 31 -0.95 3.12 5.44
N LYS A 32 -2.05 2.37 5.47
CA LYS A 32 -2.51 1.54 4.36
C LYS A 32 -3.86 2.06 3.89
N SER A 33 -3.87 2.70 2.73
CA SER A 33 -5.08 3.23 2.12
C SER A 33 -5.58 2.34 0.98
N LYS A 34 -6.89 2.14 0.92
CA LYS A 34 -7.58 1.40 -0.15
C LYS A 34 -8.52 2.32 -0.92
N PHE A 35 -8.43 2.31 -2.25
CA PHE A 35 -9.39 2.95 -3.15
C PHE A 35 -9.78 1.94 -4.23
N ASP A 36 -11.07 1.58 -4.34
CA ASP A 36 -11.55 0.47 -5.17
C ASP A 36 -10.77 -0.85 -4.90
N ALA A 37 -10.01 -1.31 -5.90
CA ALA A 37 -9.13 -2.48 -5.84
C ALA A 37 -7.66 -2.11 -5.60
N GLU A 38 -7.31 -0.82 -5.60
CA GLU A 38 -5.96 -0.34 -5.37
C GLU A 38 -5.64 -0.23 -3.87
N PHE A 39 -4.41 -0.63 -3.51
CA PHE A 39 -3.84 -0.41 -2.19
C PHE A 39 -2.55 0.40 -2.31
N ARG A 40 -2.40 1.39 -1.44
CA ARG A 40 -1.17 2.17 -1.27
C ARG A 40 -0.72 2.14 0.19
N ARG A 41 0.59 2.02 0.39
CA ARG A 41 1.23 2.15 1.71
C ARG A 41 2.16 3.34 1.69
N PHE A 42 2.06 4.19 2.70
CA PHE A 42 2.92 5.35 2.91
C PHE A 42 3.05 5.63 4.40
N SER A 43 3.98 6.49 4.78
CA SER A 43 4.14 6.93 6.16
C SER A 43 3.79 8.40 6.27
N VAL A 44 3.20 8.78 7.40
CA VAL A 44 2.83 10.17 7.71
C VAL A 44 3.49 10.55 9.02
N ASP A 45 4.19 11.67 9.00
CA ASP A 45 4.70 12.28 10.23
C ASP A 45 3.55 13.00 10.95
N ILE A 46 3.21 12.54 12.15
CA ILE A 46 2.22 13.16 13.05
C ILE A 46 2.54 14.63 13.30
N ASN A 47 3.82 15.00 13.35
CA ASN A 47 4.23 16.37 13.63
C ASN A 47 4.18 17.27 12.38
N GLY A 48 4.06 16.67 11.19
CA GLY A 48 4.17 17.37 9.92
C GLY A 48 2.84 17.58 9.17
N VAL A 49 1.77 16.87 9.56
CA VAL A 49 0.42 17.05 8.99
C VAL A 49 -0.51 17.53 10.09
N THR A 50 -1.02 18.75 9.93
CA THR A 50 -1.70 19.45 11.03
C THR A 50 -3.22 19.47 10.90
N THR A 51 -3.76 19.31 9.70
CA THR A 51 -5.22 19.39 9.46
C THR A 51 -5.74 18.24 8.60
N SER A 52 -7.05 17.97 8.71
CA SER A 52 -7.75 16.99 7.88
C SER A 52 -7.73 17.37 6.39
N ASP A 53 -7.68 18.66 6.08
CA ASP A 53 -7.65 19.18 4.71
C ASP A 53 -6.29 18.92 4.04
N GLU A 54 -5.19 19.16 4.77
CA GLU A 54 -3.84 18.80 4.29
C GLU A 54 -3.73 17.30 4.02
N PHE A 55 -4.32 16.49 4.90
CA PHE A 55 -4.36 15.05 4.75
C PHE A 55 -5.21 14.60 3.56
N TYR A 56 -6.36 15.24 3.35
CA TYR A 56 -7.21 15.00 2.18
C TYR A 56 -6.43 15.25 0.88
N GLU A 57 -5.70 16.36 0.79
CA GLU A 57 -4.89 16.68 -0.40
C GLU A 57 -3.70 15.72 -0.60
N LEU A 58 -3.09 15.24 0.49
CA LEU A 58 -2.07 14.20 0.42
C LEU A 58 -2.63 12.91 -0.20
N VAL A 59 -3.80 12.47 0.26
CA VAL A 59 -4.49 11.29 -0.27
C VAL A 59 -4.90 11.50 -1.72
N ASN A 60 -5.45 12.67 -2.05
CA ASN A 60 -5.82 13.07 -3.41
C ASN A 60 -4.63 12.94 -4.38
N LYS A 61 -3.47 13.47 -3.98
CA LYS A 61 -2.24 13.40 -4.78
C LYS A 61 -1.72 11.97 -4.92
N LEU A 62 -1.69 11.20 -3.83
CA LEU A 62 -1.16 9.84 -3.82
C LEU A 62 -2.01 8.87 -4.67
N HIS A 63 -3.33 9.02 -4.65
CA HIS A 63 -4.27 8.21 -5.43
C HIS A 63 -4.63 8.80 -6.80
N LYS A 64 -4.10 9.99 -7.14
CA LYS A 64 -4.35 10.69 -8.41
C LYS A 64 -5.84 10.98 -8.65
N LEU A 65 -6.54 11.50 -7.65
CA LEU A 65 -8.00 11.68 -7.63
C LEU A 65 -8.48 13.10 -7.98
N LYS A 66 -7.69 13.86 -8.76
CA LYS A 66 -7.88 15.32 -8.97
C LYS A 66 -9.32 15.77 -9.25
N ASP A 67 -10.08 14.99 -10.01
CA ASP A 67 -11.46 15.33 -10.43
C ASP A 67 -12.51 14.36 -9.85
N ILE A 68 -12.14 13.58 -8.83
CA ILE A 68 -13.01 12.57 -8.24
C ILE A 68 -13.27 12.97 -6.79
N PRO A 69 -14.44 13.54 -6.46
CA PRO A 69 -14.81 13.77 -5.06
C PRO A 69 -14.83 12.46 -4.27
N PHE A 70 -14.19 12.42 -3.11
CA PHE A 70 -14.10 11.21 -2.30
C PHE A 70 -14.33 11.48 -0.80
N LEU A 71 -14.52 10.40 -0.06
CA LEU A 71 -14.61 10.35 1.40
C LEU A 71 -13.48 9.48 1.92
N ILE A 72 -12.88 9.87 3.04
CA ILE A 72 -11.90 9.08 3.76
C ILE A 72 -12.54 8.55 5.04
N THR A 73 -12.48 7.25 5.26
CA THR A 73 -12.78 6.63 6.56
C THR A 73 -11.58 5.87 7.10
N TYR A 74 -11.45 5.78 8.41
CA TYR A 74 -10.47 4.94 9.08
C TYR A 74 -11.14 3.85 9.90
N THR A 75 -10.42 2.77 10.16
CA THR A 75 -10.85 1.72 11.09
C THR A 75 -10.26 1.96 12.47
N ASP A 76 -11.11 2.16 13.47
CA ASP A 76 -10.69 2.30 14.87
C ASP A 76 -10.29 0.94 15.48
N THR A 77 -9.70 0.96 16.66
CA THR A 77 -9.32 -0.19 17.50
C THR A 77 -10.46 -1.17 17.75
N TYR A 78 -11.70 -0.71 17.76
CA TYR A 78 -12.89 -1.57 17.91
C TYR A 78 -13.38 -2.18 16.58
N GLY A 79 -12.80 -1.77 15.45
CA GLY A 79 -13.16 -2.24 14.11
C GLY A 79 -14.19 -1.36 13.38
N ASP A 80 -14.66 -0.29 14.01
CA ASP A 80 -15.63 0.64 13.42
C ASP A 80 -15.00 1.52 12.33
N GLN A 81 -15.77 1.80 11.27
CA GLN A 81 -15.36 2.69 10.20
C GLN A 81 -15.86 4.11 10.46
N LEU A 82 -14.94 5.02 10.80
CA LEU A 82 -15.25 6.39 11.16
C LEU A 82 -14.75 7.38 10.10
N PRO A 83 -15.52 8.43 9.76
CA PRO A 83 -15.11 9.40 8.75
C PRO A 83 -14.01 10.32 9.27
N ILE A 84 -13.06 10.66 8.40
CA ILE A 84 -12.12 11.76 8.60
C ILE A 84 -12.66 12.97 7.85
N ASN A 85 -13.51 13.74 8.53
CA ASN A 85 -14.20 14.91 7.99
C ASN A 85 -13.94 16.21 8.76
N ASN A 86 -13.10 16.14 9.79
CA ASN A 86 -12.66 17.26 10.60
C ASN A 86 -11.33 16.92 11.30
N ASP A 87 -10.69 17.93 11.88
CA ASP A 87 -9.40 17.80 12.55
C ASP A 87 -9.45 16.89 13.78
N ASP A 88 -10.56 16.89 14.55
CA ASP A 88 -10.70 16.03 15.74
C ASP A 88 -10.67 14.54 15.37
N ASN A 89 -11.41 14.16 14.33
CA ASN A 89 -11.46 12.79 13.84
C ASN A 89 -10.13 12.39 13.19
N PHE A 90 -9.46 13.33 12.52
CA PHE A 90 -8.12 13.12 12.01
C PHE A 90 -7.13 12.82 13.14
N MET A 91 -7.10 13.67 14.18
CA MET A 91 -6.24 13.46 15.34
C MET A 91 -6.55 12.15 16.06
N LYS A 92 -7.83 11.81 16.25
CA LYS A 92 -8.21 10.50 16.80
C LYS A 92 -7.71 9.33 15.95
N ALA A 93 -7.80 9.44 14.63
CA ALA A 93 -7.29 8.42 13.72
C ALA A 93 -5.77 8.25 13.88
N LEU A 94 -5.02 9.32 14.11
CA LEU A 94 -3.58 9.24 14.33
C LEU A 94 -3.24 8.66 15.72
N THR A 95 -3.91 9.10 16.78
CA THR A 95 -3.56 8.71 18.16
C THR A 95 -4.02 7.30 18.55
N THR A 96 -5.11 6.82 17.96
CA THR A 96 -5.75 5.56 18.39
C THR A 96 -5.18 4.34 17.66
N VAL A 97 -4.39 4.56 16.61
CA VAL A 97 -3.84 3.48 15.79
C VAL A 97 -2.78 2.67 16.55
N LYS A 98 -3.00 1.36 16.59
CA LYS A 98 -2.01 0.38 17.03
C LYS A 98 -1.36 -0.25 15.79
N GLY A 99 -0.29 0.36 15.30
CA GLY A 99 0.48 -0.10 14.13
C GLY A 99 0.13 0.64 12.85
N VAL A 100 -0.67 0.03 11.96
CA VAL A 100 -0.97 0.58 10.64
C VAL A 100 -2.35 1.23 10.62
N LEU A 101 -2.42 2.52 10.32
CA LEU A 101 -3.66 3.25 10.06
C LEU A 101 -4.27 2.75 8.75
N ARG A 102 -5.45 2.13 8.84
CA ARG A 102 -6.15 1.58 7.68
C ARG A 102 -7.20 2.57 7.21
N LEU A 103 -7.03 3.06 5.99
CA LEU A 103 -7.98 3.98 5.36
C LEU A 103 -8.77 3.29 4.26
N GLN A 104 -10.04 3.65 4.15
CA GLN A 104 -10.90 3.32 3.04
C GLN A 104 -11.35 4.61 2.36
N ILE A 105 -11.06 4.70 1.07
CA ILE A 105 -11.37 5.87 0.23
C ILE A 105 -12.52 5.46 -0.66
N GLN A 106 -13.58 6.26 -0.66
CA GLN A 106 -14.81 5.98 -1.41
C GLN A 106 -15.21 7.19 -2.23
N ARG A 107 -15.71 6.99 -3.46
CA ARG A 107 -16.24 8.10 -4.26
C ARG A 107 -17.48 8.70 -3.58
N LYS A 108 -17.53 10.02 -3.48
CA LYS A 108 -18.68 10.75 -2.94
C LYS A 108 -19.87 10.52 -3.87
N GLY A 109 -21.02 10.14 -3.30
CA GLY A 109 -22.23 9.80 -4.07
C GLY A 109 -22.39 8.31 -4.42
N GLN A 110 -21.44 7.45 -4.06
CA GLN A 110 -21.57 5.99 -4.20
C GLN A 110 -22.10 5.29 -2.93
N ASN A 111 -22.55 6.06 -1.94
CA ASN A 111 -23.01 5.58 -0.64
C ASN A 111 -24.44 5.03 -0.69
N GLU A 112 -24.64 3.85 -1.27
CA GLU A 112 -25.74 2.93 -0.89
C GLU A 112 -25.40 1.51 -1.35
N LYS A 113 -24.25 0.98 -0.95
CA LYS A 113 -24.12 -0.48 -0.81
C LYS A 113 -23.36 -0.70 0.48
N THR A 114 -24.11 -0.94 1.56
CA THR A 114 -23.67 -1.89 2.58
C THR A 114 -22.94 -3.01 1.84
N PRO A 115 -21.71 -3.39 2.22
CA PRO A 115 -21.11 -4.55 1.59
C PRO A 115 -22.16 -5.65 1.70
N PRO A 116 -22.60 -6.28 0.58
CA PRO A 116 -23.51 -7.40 0.70
C PRO A 116 -22.87 -8.31 1.74
N ARG A 117 -23.63 -8.69 2.79
CA ARG A 117 -23.22 -9.77 3.69
C ARG A 117 -22.63 -10.82 2.77
N LYS A 118 -21.32 -11.04 2.87
CA LYS A 118 -20.56 -11.81 1.88
C LYS A 118 -21.44 -13.01 1.53
N PRO A 119 -21.87 -13.20 0.26
CA PRO A 119 -22.62 -14.39 -0.08
C PRO A 119 -21.81 -15.54 0.49
N HIS A 120 -22.44 -16.37 1.33
CA HIS A 120 -21.78 -17.48 1.99
C HIS A 120 -21.05 -18.24 0.89
N LEU A 121 -19.73 -18.02 0.79
CA LEU A 121 -18.95 -18.49 -0.33
C LEU A 121 -19.08 -20.00 -0.26
N ALA A 122 -19.81 -20.58 -1.22
CA ALA A 122 -19.81 -22.02 -1.38
C ALA A 122 -18.38 -22.37 -1.76
N ILE A 123 -17.62 -22.89 -0.79
CA ILE A 123 -16.28 -23.42 -1.03
C ILE A 123 -16.50 -24.71 -1.83
N SER A 124 -16.73 -24.58 -3.13
CA SER A 124 -16.77 -25.69 -4.08
C SER A 124 -15.36 -25.99 -4.58
N PHE A 125 -15.24 -27.06 -5.37
CA PHE A 125 -14.01 -27.25 -6.12
C PHE A 125 -13.80 -26.09 -7.08
N PRO A 126 -12.55 -25.67 -7.26
CA PRO A 126 -12.27 -24.45 -8.00
C PRO A 126 -12.43 -24.71 -9.51
N GLU A 127 -13.50 -24.20 -10.12
CA GLU A 127 -13.80 -24.43 -11.56
C GLU A 127 -12.88 -23.62 -12.51
N ASP A 128 -12.36 -22.47 -12.05
CA ASP A 128 -11.52 -21.56 -12.85
C ASP A 128 -10.09 -21.39 -12.32
N PHE A 129 -9.67 -22.20 -11.34
CA PHE A 129 -8.35 -22.00 -10.74
C PHE A 129 -7.31 -22.67 -11.59
N ARG A 130 -6.48 -21.83 -12.19
CA ARG A 130 -5.32 -22.28 -12.94
C ARG A 130 -4.10 -22.24 -12.03
N ARG A 131 -3.36 -23.34 -12.00
CA ARG A 131 -2.14 -23.45 -11.19
C ARG A 131 -1.15 -22.36 -11.61
N VAL A 132 -0.79 -21.47 -10.70
CA VAL A 132 0.21 -20.40 -10.94
C VAL A 132 1.59 -20.72 -10.35
N SER A 133 1.67 -21.69 -9.44
CA SER A 133 2.94 -22.15 -8.86
C SER A 133 2.88 -23.59 -8.33
N ALA A 134 4.06 -24.17 -8.12
CA ALA A 134 4.26 -25.49 -7.54
C ALA A 134 5.48 -25.45 -6.60
N ILE A 135 5.37 -25.99 -5.39
CA ILE A 135 6.56 -26.25 -4.56
C ILE A 135 7.25 -27.49 -5.13
N ILE A 136 8.57 -27.41 -5.27
CA ILE A 136 9.42 -28.52 -5.71
C ILE A 136 10.48 -28.77 -4.65
N ASP A 137 10.96 -30.01 -4.57
CA ASP A 137 12.13 -30.41 -3.80
C ASP A 137 12.11 -29.89 -2.33
N VAL A 138 10.97 -30.13 -1.67
CA VAL A 138 10.65 -29.72 -0.29
C VAL A 138 11.72 -30.14 0.72
N ASP A 139 12.44 -31.23 0.43
CA ASP A 139 13.36 -31.91 1.36
C ASP A 139 14.85 -31.73 0.99
N ILE A 140 15.16 -31.03 -0.11
CA ILE A 140 16.55 -30.86 -0.59
C ILE A 140 17.13 -29.50 -0.17
N VAL A 141 16.29 -28.56 0.26
CA VAL A 141 16.71 -27.22 0.70
C VAL A 141 16.47 -27.03 2.20
N PRO A 142 17.24 -26.17 2.89
CA PRO A 142 17.02 -25.88 4.31
C PRO A 142 15.57 -25.46 4.60
N GLU A 143 15.08 -25.70 5.82
CA GLU A 143 13.69 -25.43 6.22
C GLU A 143 13.23 -24.00 5.93
N THR A 144 14.14 -23.03 6.00
CA THR A 144 13.86 -21.62 5.72
C THR A 144 13.72 -21.30 4.23
N HIS A 145 13.93 -22.27 3.34
CA HIS A 145 13.92 -22.11 1.88
C HIS A 145 12.90 -23.05 1.24
N ARG A 146 12.34 -22.60 0.10
CA ARG A 146 11.49 -23.42 -0.75
C ARG A 146 11.87 -23.19 -2.20
N ARG A 147 12.03 -24.27 -2.97
CA ARG A 147 12.10 -24.15 -4.43
C ARG A 147 10.67 -24.13 -4.96
N VAL A 148 10.39 -23.17 -5.84
CA VAL A 148 9.08 -23.01 -6.45
C VAL A 148 9.21 -22.93 -7.95
N ARG A 149 8.34 -23.63 -8.67
CA ARG A 149 8.15 -23.49 -10.10
C ARG A 149 6.95 -22.59 -10.35
N LEU A 150 7.17 -21.48 -11.05
CA LEU A 150 6.09 -20.61 -11.50
C LEU A 150 5.52 -21.15 -12.81
N MET A 151 4.20 -21.16 -12.93
CA MET A 151 3.47 -21.74 -14.06
C MET A 151 2.80 -20.61 -14.85
N LYS A 152 2.89 -20.65 -16.18
CA LYS A 152 2.23 -19.70 -17.08
C LYS A 152 0.97 -20.32 -17.65
N ASN A 153 -0.16 -19.63 -17.54
CA ASN A 153 -1.42 -20.11 -18.10
C ASN A 153 -1.47 -19.88 -19.61
N GLY A 154 -1.79 -20.93 -20.38
CA GLY A 154 -1.96 -20.84 -21.84
C GLY A 154 -0.66 -20.77 -22.65
N SER A 155 0.50 -21.08 -22.05
CA SER A 155 1.78 -21.14 -22.77
C SER A 155 2.78 -22.01 -22.03
N GLU A 156 3.41 -22.94 -22.75
CA GLU A 156 4.53 -23.78 -22.26
C GLU A 156 5.87 -23.03 -22.21
N LYS A 157 5.90 -21.76 -22.63
CA LYS A 157 7.13 -20.97 -22.58
C LYS A 157 7.49 -20.66 -21.12
N PRO A 158 8.77 -20.76 -20.74
CA PRO A 158 9.20 -20.44 -19.39
C PRO A 158 8.82 -19.00 -19.03
N LEU A 159 8.56 -18.76 -17.75
CA LEU A 159 8.31 -17.42 -17.22
C LEU A 159 9.68 -16.81 -16.91
N GLY A 160 10.24 -16.04 -17.83
CA GLY A 160 11.49 -15.32 -17.63
C GLY A 160 11.24 -14.09 -16.78
N PHE A 161 11.98 -13.95 -15.68
CA PHE A 161 12.00 -12.70 -14.92
C PHE A 161 13.39 -12.14 -14.94
N TYR A 162 13.48 -10.81 -14.97
CA TYR A 162 14.69 -10.16 -14.56
C TYR A 162 14.68 -10.05 -13.03
N ILE A 163 15.55 -10.82 -12.39
CA ILE A 163 15.76 -10.80 -10.95
C ILE A 163 17.09 -10.08 -10.73
N ARG A 164 17.07 -9.05 -9.90
CA ARG A 164 18.30 -8.36 -9.48
C ARG A 164 18.29 -8.13 -7.99
N ASP A 165 19.49 -8.11 -7.43
CA ASP A 165 19.69 -7.57 -6.11
C ASP A 165 19.52 -6.05 -6.12
N GLY A 166 19.23 -5.51 -4.95
CA GLY A 166 19.14 -4.08 -4.73
C GLY A 166 19.01 -3.75 -3.26
N VAL A 167 18.75 -2.47 -3.01
CA VAL A 167 18.53 -1.95 -1.66
C VAL A 167 17.06 -1.64 -1.52
N SER A 168 16.40 -2.27 -0.54
CA SER A 168 15.07 -1.91 -0.08
C SER A 168 15.20 -1.00 1.14
N VAL A 169 14.26 -0.08 1.33
CA VAL A 169 14.16 0.71 2.56
C VAL A 169 13.06 0.10 3.43
N ARG A 170 13.37 -0.18 4.69
CA ARG A 170 12.40 -0.59 5.72
C ARG A 170 12.27 0.50 6.77
N VAL A 171 11.07 0.65 7.29
CA VAL A 171 10.82 1.52 8.44
C VAL A 171 11.07 0.68 9.69
N THR A 172 11.91 1.19 10.59
CA THR A 172 12.17 0.62 11.92
C THR A 172 11.83 1.66 12.99
N PRO A 173 11.66 1.26 14.26
CA PRO A 173 11.52 2.21 15.37
C PRO A 173 12.67 3.22 15.49
N HIS A 174 13.84 2.91 14.92
CA HIS A 174 15.03 3.76 14.91
C HIS A 174 15.17 4.61 13.63
N GLY A 175 14.17 4.58 12.74
CA GLY A 175 14.14 5.34 11.48
C GLY A 175 14.17 4.45 10.24
N LEU A 176 14.53 5.05 9.09
CA LEU A 176 14.60 4.36 7.81
C LEU A 176 15.91 3.58 7.68
N GLU A 177 15.80 2.27 7.48
CA GLU A 177 16.94 1.37 7.32
C GLU A 177 17.02 0.87 5.87
N LYS A 178 18.22 0.94 5.28
CA LYS A 178 18.53 0.34 3.98
C LYS A 178 18.92 -1.11 4.19
N VAL A 179 18.10 -2.03 3.69
CA VAL A 179 18.34 -3.48 3.79
C VAL A 179 18.51 -4.11 2.41
N PRO A 180 19.27 -5.22 2.30
CA PRO A 180 19.30 -6.00 1.06
C PRO A 180 17.89 -6.43 0.64
N GLY A 181 17.58 -6.27 -0.64
CA GLY A 181 16.29 -6.62 -1.21
C GLY A 181 16.44 -7.25 -2.59
N ILE A 182 15.51 -8.14 -2.93
CA ILE A 182 15.44 -8.77 -4.25
C ILE A 182 14.31 -8.11 -5.03
N PHE A 183 14.60 -7.68 -6.25
CA PHE A 183 13.65 -7.02 -7.13
C PHE A 183 13.37 -7.90 -8.35
N ILE A 184 12.08 -8.09 -8.65
CA ILE A 184 11.60 -8.90 -9.77
C ILE A 184 10.83 -7.97 -10.71
N SER A 185 11.29 -7.82 -11.96
CA SER A 185 10.60 -7.04 -12.99
C SER A 185 10.11 -7.92 -14.15
N ARG A 186 9.15 -7.40 -14.93
CA ARG A 186 8.36 -8.20 -15.89
C ARG A 186 9.17 -8.67 -17.11
N LEU A 187 8.77 -9.86 -17.55
CA LEU A 187 9.11 -10.72 -18.70
C LEU A 187 10.11 -10.26 -19.77
N VAL A 188 11.03 -11.19 -20.06
CA VAL A 188 11.79 -11.26 -21.31
C VAL A 188 10.81 -11.39 -22.49
N GLN A 189 11.16 -10.82 -23.65
CA GLN A 189 10.30 -10.89 -24.84
C GLN A 189 9.99 -12.36 -25.19
N GLY A 190 8.72 -12.75 -25.04
CA GLY A 190 8.23 -14.10 -25.37
C GLY A 190 8.01 -15.04 -24.20
N GLY A 191 8.49 -14.72 -22.99
CA GLY A 191 8.56 -15.68 -21.89
C GLY A 191 9.95 -15.67 -21.32
#